data_AF-A0A2W4MIP8-F1
#
_entry.id   AF-A0A2W4MIP8-F1
#
_cell.length_a   1.000
_cell.length_b   1.000
_cell.length_c   1.000
_cell.angle_alpha   90.00
_cell.angle_beta   90.00
_cell.angle_gamma   90.00
#
_symmetry.space_group_name_H-M   'P 1'
#
loop_
_entity.id
_entity.type
_entity.pdbx_description
1 polymer ?
#
loop_
_entity_poly.entity_id
_entity_poly.type
_entity_poly.pdbx_seq_one_letter_code
_entity_poly.pdbx_strand_id
1 'polypeptide(L)'
;MRFRIAPTITAALVVMAVTLTTMPVAAQDVEKAQRQLDSAAQKAREAESLVDEAVANRAEIEAQLAESIARSQDLAAALTEVGSNLDSLRDRVSQADLQIAGITQQLQDTAVESYMDALGGSTSLSLVSTASVEEALVVSTVISDFIRRGRVDAAELFARRQSLEDLQQIYLDQETEYQRLKESLDAEIQHLVELYEEADEQVAQAIRRQQQAASEYQAALSGVQQAHLREEERRRQEERPGITTPPATTTTTRPRASTTTTTVGTTTSTTTSQGNWSFPPAVERWRGLVEQYFPASRVDEALAIMRCESGGDPDALNPYSDAAGLFQFLPSTWATTAPKAGFPDASPFDAEANIASAAWLGKRYEALGEYFWRAWSCRRVLQ
;
A
#
# COMPACT_ATOMS: atom_id res chain seq x y z
N MET A 1 35.68 38.53 19.12
CA MET A 1 35.38 39.42 20.27
C MET A 1 35.38 38.59 21.54
N ARG A 2 36.24 38.95 22.50
CA ARG A 2 36.32 38.35 23.84
C ARG A 2 35.22 38.97 24.70
N PHE A 3 34.52 38.17 25.50
CA PHE A 3 34.04 38.61 26.81
C PHE A 3 34.06 37.44 27.80
N ARG A 4 35.06 37.48 28.67
CA ARG A 4 35.07 36.84 29.99
C ARG A 4 34.24 37.71 30.92
N ILE A 5 33.33 37.15 31.70
CA ILE A 5 33.02 37.61 33.07
C ILE A 5 32.63 36.38 33.90
N ALA A 6 33.46 36.05 34.89
CA ALA A 6 33.08 35.26 36.05
C ALA A 6 32.50 36.20 37.12
N PRO A 7 31.67 35.68 38.03
CA PRO A 7 31.86 36.07 39.42
C PRO A 7 31.91 34.86 40.36
N THR A 8 32.88 34.99 41.26
CA THR A 8 33.05 34.32 42.55
C THR A 8 31.75 34.23 43.34
N ILE A 9 31.38 33.02 43.78
CA ILE A 9 30.42 32.80 44.86
C ILE A 9 31.13 32.09 46.01
N THR A 10 31.03 32.75 47.15
CA THR A 10 31.52 32.45 48.49
C THR A 10 31.06 31.08 48.96
N ALA A 11 32.00 30.20 49.33
CA ALA A 11 31.70 28.92 49.96
C ALA A 11 31.27 29.14 51.42
N ALA A 12 29.97 29.05 51.69
CA ALA A 12 29.43 28.89 53.05
C ALA A 12 29.37 27.40 53.38
N LEU A 13 30.22 26.99 54.31
CA LEU A 13 30.36 25.62 54.80
C LEU A 13 29.22 25.38 55.82
N VAL A 14 28.09 24.84 55.35
CA VAL A 14 27.02 24.33 56.22
C VAL A 14 27.34 22.88 56.54
N VAL A 15 27.82 22.63 57.76
CA VAL A 15 27.89 21.29 58.35
C VAL A 15 26.45 20.87 58.67
N MET A 16 25.80 20.19 57.73
CA MET A 16 24.56 19.48 57.99
C MET A 16 24.92 18.16 58.68
N ALA A 17 24.72 18.11 60.00
CA ALA A 17 24.79 16.88 60.75
C ALA A 17 23.69 15.93 60.26
N VAL A 18 24.05 15.00 59.37
CA VAL A 18 23.18 13.89 58.98
C VAL A 18 23.10 12.94 60.16
N THR A 19 22.04 13.07 60.95
CA THR A 19 21.64 12.01 61.88
C THR A 19 21.15 10.84 61.05
N LEU A 20 22.03 9.87 60.79
CA LEU A 20 21.67 8.55 60.26
C LEU A 20 20.86 7.81 61.33
N THR A 21 19.57 8.09 61.41
CA THR A 21 18.61 7.17 62.02
C THR A 21 18.55 5.94 61.12
N THR A 22 19.25 4.88 61.52
CA THR A 22 19.18 3.58 60.85
C THR A 22 17.77 3.04 61.05
N MET A 23 16.91 3.28 60.07
CA MET A 23 15.58 2.66 60.03
C MET A 23 15.75 1.13 60.02
N PRO A 24 14.83 0.39 60.65
CA PRO A 24 14.84 -1.06 60.55
C PRO A 24 14.73 -1.46 59.08
N VAL A 25 15.51 -2.45 58.65
CA VAL A 25 15.58 -2.94 57.26
C VAL A 25 14.20 -3.25 56.65
N ALA A 26 13.19 -3.59 57.48
CA ALA A 26 11.82 -3.81 57.03
C ALA A 26 11.14 -2.55 56.45
N ALA A 27 11.28 -1.41 57.13
CA ALA A 27 10.73 -0.14 56.67
C ALA A 27 11.39 0.33 55.37
N GLN A 28 12.66 -0.03 55.15
CA GLN A 28 13.40 0.29 53.93
C GLN A 28 12.89 -0.47 52.69
N ASP A 29 12.40 -1.71 52.86
CA ASP A 29 11.88 -2.54 51.77
C ASP A 29 10.52 -2.04 51.28
N VAL A 30 9.61 -1.67 52.20
CA VAL A 30 8.31 -1.07 51.83
C VAL A 30 8.49 0.30 51.20
N GLU A 31 9.36 1.16 51.76
CA GLU A 31 9.63 2.48 51.20
C GLU A 31 10.26 2.41 49.79
N LYS A 32 11.12 1.41 49.56
CA LYS A 32 11.67 1.14 48.22
C LYS A 32 10.59 0.68 47.24
N ALA A 33 9.70 -0.22 47.65
CA ALA A 33 8.59 -0.68 46.83
C ALA A 33 7.61 0.47 46.50
N GLN A 34 7.33 1.34 47.46
CA GLN A 34 6.47 2.51 47.26
C GLN A 34 7.08 3.49 46.25
N ARG A 35 8.40 3.78 46.34
CA ARG A 35 9.10 4.59 45.34
C ARG A 35 9.02 3.99 43.93
N GLN A 36 9.10 2.66 43.81
CA GLN A 36 8.94 1.98 42.52
C GLN A 36 7.52 2.13 41.99
N LEU A 37 6.51 2.03 42.85
CA LEU A 37 5.11 2.26 42.48
C LEU A 37 4.88 3.71 42.02
N ASP A 38 5.40 4.71 42.74
CA ASP A 38 5.25 6.11 42.37
C ASP A 38 5.92 6.41 41.01
N SER A 39 7.10 5.83 40.77
CA SER A 39 7.79 5.92 39.48
C SER A 39 7.01 5.24 38.36
N ALA A 40 6.47 4.05 38.58
CA ALA A 40 5.64 3.36 37.60
C ALA A 40 4.33 4.11 37.31
N ALA A 41 3.73 4.72 38.33
CA ALA A 41 2.54 5.57 38.18
C ALA A 41 2.83 6.82 37.34
N GLN A 42 4.02 7.41 37.50
CA GLN A 42 4.44 8.53 36.65
C GLN A 42 4.59 8.09 35.20
N LYS A 43 5.28 6.98 34.93
CA LYS A 43 5.42 6.44 33.57
C LYS A 43 4.08 6.11 32.92
N ALA A 44 3.12 5.59 33.68
CA ALA A 44 1.78 5.32 33.18
C ALA A 44 1.05 6.59 32.72
N ARG A 45 1.18 7.70 33.47
CA ARG A 45 0.64 9.01 33.06
C ARG A 45 1.34 9.59 31.85
N GLU A 46 2.67 9.45 31.77
CA GLU A 46 3.44 9.86 30.60
C GLU A 46 3.01 9.07 29.35
N ALA A 47 2.80 7.76 29.48
CA ALA A 47 2.31 6.92 28.39
C ALA A 47 0.88 7.28 27.96
N GLU A 48 0.00 7.64 28.89
CA GLU A 48 -1.35 8.14 28.58
C GLU A 48 -1.30 9.44 27.77
N SER A 49 -0.44 10.40 28.16
CA SER A 49 -0.21 11.62 27.38
C SER A 49 0.31 11.37 25.97
N LEU A 50 1.12 10.31 25.76
CA LEU A 50 1.60 9.93 24.43
C LEU A 50 0.49 9.35 23.55
N VAL A 51 -0.51 8.69 24.15
CA VAL A 51 -1.69 8.21 23.42
C VAL A 51 -2.54 9.40 22.98
N ASP A 52 -2.74 10.39 23.86
CA ASP A 52 -3.47 11.62 23.49
C ASP A 52 -2.75 12.36 22.35
N GLU A 53 -1.42 12.45 22.39
CA GLU A 53 -0.61 13.03 21.32
C GLU A 53 -0.74 12.24 20.01
N ALA A 54 -0.66 10.91 20.07
CA ALA A 54 -0.84 10.06 18.88
C ALA A 54 -2.24 10.19 18.26
N VAL A 55 -3.29 10.33 19.09
CA VAL A 55 -4.65 10.59 18.61
C VAL A 55 -4.77 11.96 17.96
N ALA A 56 -4.11 12.99 18.51
CA ALA A 56 -4.09 14.32 17.92
C ALA A 56 -3.37 14.33 16.56
N ASN A 57 -2.17 13.71 16.48
CA ASN A 57 -1.43 13.58 15.23
C ASN A 57 -2.22 12.80 14.18
N ARG A 58 -2.93 11.75 14.58
CA ARG A 58 -3.80 10.99 13.68
C ARG A 58 -4.90 11.87 13.07
N ALA A 59 -5.50 12.78 13.83
CA ALA A 59 -6.50 13.70 13.27
C ALA A 59 -5.92 14.63 12.20
N GLU A 60 -4.65 15.04 12.36
CA GLU A 60 -3.93 15.83 11.35
C GLU A 60 -3.65 14.98 10.09
N ILE A 61 -3.19 13.74 10.26
CA ILE A 61 -2.96 12.82 9.13
C ILE A 61 -4.27 12.51 8.39
N GLU A 62 -5.39 12.32 9.10
CA GLU A 62 -6.71 12.11 8.49
C GLU A 62 -7.15 13.32 7.65
N ALA A 63 -6.82 14.55 8.07
CA ALA A 63 -7.08 15.75 7.27
C ALA A 63 -6.20 15.81 6.01
N GLN A 64 -4.90 15.51 6.13
CA GLN A 64 -3.98 15.44 4.98
C GLN A 64 -4.40 14.35 3.99
N LEU A 65 -4.85 13.20 4.49
CA LEU A 65 -5.38 12.10 3.70
C LEU A 65 -6.64 12.52 2.91
N ALA A 66 -7.57 13.24 3.54
CA ALA A 66 -8.76 13.73 2.86
C ALA A 66 -8.39 14.72 1.73
N GLU A 67 -7.42 15.60 1.97
CA GLU A 67 -6.91 16.53 0.96
C GLU A 67 -6.24 15.79 -0.21
N SER A 68 -5.42 14.79 0.10
CA SER A 68 -4.72 13.98 -0.90
C SER A 68 -5.68 13.14 -1.76
N ILE A 69 -6.74 12.60 -1.16
CA ILE A 69 -7.82 11.92 -1.90
C ILE A 69 -8.52 12.90 -2.86
N ALA A 70 -8.80 14.12 -2.42
CA ALA A 70 -9.42 15.14 -3.28
C ALA A 70 -8.49 15.50 -4.45
N ARG A 71 -7.20 15.75 -4.20
CA ARG A 71 -6.21 15.99 -5.26
C ARG A 71 -6.10 14.83 -6.24
N SER A 72 -6.15 13.59 -5.77
CA SER A 72 -6.16 12.39 -6.63
C SER A 72 -7.39 12.34 -7.55
N GLN A 73 -8.56 12.72 -7.05
CA GLN A 73 -9.79 12.80 -7.85
C GLN A 73 -9.70 13.88 -8.92
N ASP A 74 -9.15 15.06 -8.57
CA ASP A 74 -8.94 16.16 -9.50
C ASP A 74 -7.95 15.77 -10.62
N LEU A 75 -6.86 15.09 -10.28
CA LEU A 75 -5.88 14.56 -11.25
C LEU A 75 -6.51 13.51 -12.18
N ALA A 76 -7.35 12.60 -11.65
CA ALA A 76 -8.04 11.61 -12.46
C ALA A 76 -9.05 12.25 -13.44
N ALA A 77 -9.74 13.32 -13.00
CA ALA A 77 -10.62 14.10 -13.86
C ALA A 77 -9.84 14.80 -14.99
N ALA A 78 -8.72 15.44 -14.66
CA ALA A 78 -7.83 16.07 -15.64
C ALA A 78 -7.28 15.07 -16.66
N LEU A 79 -6.86 13.87 -16.23
CA LEU A 79 -6.42 12.80 -17.14
C LEU A 79 -7.53 12.38 -18.11
N THR A 80 -8.76 12.28 -17.63
CA THR A 80 -9.92 11.94 -18.47
C THR A 80 -10.18 13.03 -19.51
N GLU A 81 -10.10 14.29 -19.11
CA GLU A 81 -10.27 15.44 -20.01
C GLU A 81 -9.17 15.47 -21.09
N VAL A 82 -7.89 15.39 -20.70
CA VAL A 82 -6.77 15.36 -21.65
C VAL A 82 -6.85 14.13 -22.57
N GLY A 83 -7.23 12.97 -22.05
CA GLY A 83 -7.47 11.77 -22.86
C GLY A 83 -8.54 12.00 -23.93
N SER A 84 -9.67 12.61 -23.57
CA SER A 84 -10.73 12.92 -24.54
C SER A 84 -10.30 13.95 -25.59
N ASN A 85 -9.46 14.91 -25.20
CA ASN A 85 -8.89 15.90 -26.13
C ASN A 85 -7.91 15.25 -27.11
N LEU A 86 -7.08 14.30 -26.65
CA LEU A 86 -6.19 13.51 -27.50
C LEU A 86 -6.95 12.67 -28.53
N ASP A 87 -8.04 12.03 -28.14
CA ASP A 87 -8.90 11.28 -29.07
C ASP A 87 -9.52 12.21 -30.13
N SER A 88 -10.02 13.38 -29.72
CA SER A 88 -10.55 14.40 -30.63
C SER A 88 -9.47 14.94 -31.59
N LEU A 89 -8.25 15.16 -31.11
CA LEU A 89 -7.12 15.58 -31.93
C LEU A 89 -6.74 14.51 -32.95
N ARG A 90 -6.76 13.23 -32.55
CA ARG A 90 -6.49 12.10 -33.44
C ARG A 90 -7.48 12.01 -34.59
N ASP A 91 -8.76 12.24 -34.31
CA ASP A 91 -9.81 12.27 -35.33
C ASP A 91 -9.62 13.45 -36.29
N ARG A 92 -9.27 14.63 -35.77
CA ARG A 92 -8.99 15.83 -36.58
C ARG A 92 -7.77 15.65 -37.48
N VAL A 93 -6.69 15.05 -36.98
CA VAL A 93 -5.49 14.71 -37.76
C VAL A 93 -5.86 13.74 -38.89
N SER A 94 -6.59 12.67 -38.57
CA SER A 94 -7.04 11.68 -39.56
C SER A 94 -7.93 12.31 -40.64
N GLN A 95 -8.82 13.22 -40.26
CA GLN A 95 -9.67 13.95 -41.20
C GLN A 95 -8.85 14.88 -42.10
N ALA A 96 -7.87 15.60 -41.55
CA ALA A 96 -6.98 16.48 -42.31
C ALA A 96 -6.16 15.70 -43.35
N ASP A 97 -5.66 14.52 -43.00
CA ASP A 97 -4.96 13.62 -43.92
C ASP A 97 -5.85 13.20 -45.10
N LEU A 98 -7.10 12.81 -44.83
CA LEU A 98 -8.06 12.46 -45.87
C LEU A 98 -8.36 13.65 -46.82
N GLN A 99 -8.43 14.87 -46.29
CA GLN A 99 -8.64 16.07 -47.10
C GLN A 99 -7.43 16.39 -47.98
N ILE A 100 -6.21 16.27 -47.43
CA ILE A 100 -4.96 16.46 -48.18
C ILE A 100 -4.85 15.42 -49.31
N ALA A 101 -5.19 14.16 -49.03
CA ALA A 101 -5.23 13.10 -50.04
C ALA A 101 -6.24 13.42 -51.15
N GLY A 102 -7.44 13.89 -50.80
CA GLY A 102 -8.47 14.29 -51.75
C GLY A 102 -8.03 15.42 -52.68
N ILE A 103 -7.43 16.49 -52.14
CA ILE A 103 -6.92 17.62 -52.95
C ILE A 103 -5.76 17.18 -53.84
N THR A 104 -4.89 16.29 -53.33
CA THR A 104 -3.78 15.75 -54.13
C THR A 104 -4.30 14.92 -55.31
N GLN A 105 -5.33 14.10 -55.09
CA GLN A 105 -5.99 13.34 -56.15
C GLN A 105 -6.62 14.27 -57.20
N GLN A 106 -7.35 15.32 -56.78
CA GLN A 106 -7.96 16.30 -57.69
C GLN A 106 -6.91 17.03 -58.53
N LEU A 107 -5.77 17.41 -57.93
CA LEU A 107 -4.64 17.99 -58.65
C LEU A 107 -4.06 17.03 -59.70
N GLN A 108 -3.95 15.73 -59.37
CA GLN A 108 -3.49 14.70 -60.31
C GLN A 108 -4.47 14.48 -61.46
N ASP A 109 -5.76 14.33 -61.15
CA ASP A 109 -6.81 14.12 -62.15
C ASP A 109 -6.87 15.31 -63.13
N THR A 110 -6.84 16.53 -62.59
CA THR A 110 -6.82 17.78 -63.39
C THR A 110 -5.56 17.88 -64.26
N ALA A 111 -4.40 17.48 -63.74
CA ALA A 111 -3.15 17.44 -64.52
C ALA A 111 -3.21 16.40 -65.64
N VAL A 112 -3.72 15.20 -65.36
CA VAL A 112 -3.87 14.13 -66.37
C VAL A 112 -4.88 14.53 -67.44
N GLU A 113 -6.03 15.10 -67.07
CA GLU A 113 -7.03 15.62 -68.01
C GLU A 113 -6.42 16.69 -68.92
N SER A 114 -5.68 17.65 -68.37
CA SER A 114 -5.00 18.68 -69.16
C SER A 114 -3.96 18.13 -70.14
N TYR A 115 -3.24 17.08 -69.73
CA TYR A 115 -2.26 16.40 -70.58
C TYR A 115 -2.95 15.62 -71.70
N MET A 116 -4.04 14.93 -71.37
CA MET A 116 -4.83 14.18 -72.35
C MET A 116 -5.54 15.09 -73.34
N ASP A 117 -6.09 16.24 -72.91
CA ASP A 117 -6.68 17.24 -73.81
C ASP A 117 -5.63 17.86 -74.76
N ALA A 118 -4.43 18.14 -74.24
CA ALA A 118 -3.31 18.63 -75.06
C ALA A 118 -2.84 17.62 -76.12
N LEU A 119 -3.05 16.31 -75.88
CA LEU A 119 -2.67 15.23 -76.79
C LEU A 119 -3.83 14.74 -77.69
N GLY A 120 -5.07 14.79 -77.22
CA GLY A 120 -6.26 14.23 -77.86
C GLY A 120 -7.14 15.24 -78.58
N GLY A 121 -7.04 16.53 -78.24
CA GLY A 121 -7.55 17.60 -79.07
C GLY A 121 -6.73 17.69 -80.35
N SER A 122 -7.39 17.88 -81.48
CA SER A 122 -6.85 18.14 -82.82
C SER A 122 -6.03 19.46 -82.93
N THR A 123 -5.38 19.85 -81.83
CA THR A 123 -4.60 21.06 -81.64
C THR A 123 -3.25 20.71 -81.01
N SER A 124 -2.64 19.62 -81.45
CA SER A 124 -1.21 19.38 -81.22
C SER A 124 -0.42 20.53 -81.86
N LEU A 125 -0.07 21.55 -81.09
CA LEU A 125 0.96 22.55 -81.45
C LEU A 125 0.84 23.16 -82.86
N SER A 126 -0.36 23.20 -83.45
CA SER A 126 -0.62 23.96 -84.66
C SER A 126 -0.98 25.39 -84.27
N LEU A 127 -0.09 26.02 -83.50
CA LEU A 127 -0.15 27.46 -83.18
C LEU A 127 0.14 28.32 -84.42
N VAL A 128 0.42 27.69 -85.57
CA VAL A 128 0.73 28.37 -86.83
C VAL A 128 -0.02 27.67 -87.97
N SER A 129 -1.34 27.79 -87.99
CA SER A 129 -2.06 28.35 -89.15
C SER A 129 -3.55 28.06 -89.01
N THR A 130 -4.37 29.10 -89.13
CA THR A 130 -5.83 29.13 -89.35
C THR A 130 -6.79 29.47 -88.20
N ALA A 131 -6.34 29.74 -86.97
CA ALA A 131 -7.27 30.17 -85.91
C ALA A 131 -7.79 31.60 -86.15
N SER A 132 -9.11 31.74 -86.18
CA SER A 132 -9.79 33.03 -86.04
C SER A 132 -9.46 33.66 -84.66
N VAL A 133 -9.57 34.99 -84.53
CA VAL A 133 -9.30 35.69 -83.25
C VAL A 133 -10.14 35.11 -82.10
N GLU A 134 -11.30 34.55 -82.39
CA GLU A 134 -12.22 33.95 -81.41
C GLU A 134 -11.67 32.63 -80.83
N GLU A 135 -11.08 31.75 -81.66
CA GLU A 135 -10.47 30.50 -81.18
C GLU A 135 -9.21 30.74 -80.32
N ALA A 136 -8.38 31.72 -80.70
CA ALA A 136 -7.21 32.09 -79.91
C ALA A 136 -7.61 32.68 -78.53
N LEU A 137 -8.73 33.40 -78.46
CA LEU A 137 -9.26 33.95 -77.22
C LEU A 137 -9.76 32.83 -76.27
N VAL A 138 -10.43 31.81 -76.81
CA VAL A 138 -10.94 30.68 -76.04
C VAL A 138 -9.79 29.86 -75.43
N VAL A 139 -8.75 29.56 -76.21
CA VAL A 139 -7.57 28.80 -75.72
C VAL A 139 -6.80 29.58 -74.63
N SER A 140 -6.61 30.90 -74.81
CA SER A 140 -6.00 31.76 -73.79
C SER A 140 -6.79 31.79 -72.48
N THR A 141 -8.12 31.78 -72.56
CA THR A 141 -9.00 31.81 -71.39
C THR A 141 -8.96 30.50 -70.62
N VAL A 142 -8.98 29.36 -71.32
CA VAL A 142 -8.90 28.02 -70.71
C VAL A 142 -7.57 27.80 -69.99
N ILE A 143 -6.44 28.17 -70.61
CA ILE A 143 -5.11 28.05 -69.98
C ILE A 143 -4.99 28.97 -68.76
N SER A 144 -5.52 30.19 -68.83
CA SER A 144 -5.48 31.14 -67.72
C SER A 144 -6.31 30.67 -66.53
N ASP A 145 -7.49 30.10 -66.79
CA ASP A 145 -8.37 29.57 -65.76
C ASP A 145 -7.79 28.32 -65.11
N PHE A 146 -7.15 27.43 -65.88
CA PHE A 146 -6.40 26.28 -65.35
C PHE A 146 -5.26 26.69 -64.42
N ILE A 147 -4.39 27.62 -64.85
CA ILE A 147 -3.28 28.12 -64.02
C ILE A 147 -3.83 28.75 -62.73
N ARG A 148 -5.00 29.42 -62.81
CA ARG A 148 -5.64 30.03 -61.65
C ARG A 148 -6.19 28.99 -60.69
N ARG A 149 -6.90 27.95 -61.17
CA ARG A 149 -7.42 26.85 -60.34
C ARG A 149 -6.28 26.06 -59.71
N GLY A 150 -5.29 25.63 -60.48
CA GLY A 150 -4.14 24.88 -59.95
C GLY A 150 -3.33 25.68 -58.90
N ARG A 151 -3.24 27.01 -59.03
CA ARG A 151 -2.63 27.87 -57.98
C ARG A 151 -3.47 27.95 -56.71
N VAL A 152 -4.79 27.99 -56.83
CA VAL A 152 -5.71 28.00 -55.68
C VAL A 152 -5.61 26.67 -54.94
N ASP A 153 -5.68 25.54 -55.65
CA ASP A 153 -5.61 24.21 -55.06
C ASP A 153 -4.24 23.94 -54.40
N ALA A 154 -3.14 24.39 -55.03
CA ALA A 154 -1.80 24.28 -54.46
C ALA A 154 -1.63 25.17 -53.20
N ALA A 155 -2.21 26.38 -53.18
CA ALA A 155 -2.21 27.23 -52.00
C ALA A 155 -3.04 26.64 -50.86
N GLU A 156 -4.19 26.05 -51.19
CA GLU A 156 -5.02 25.33 -50.21
C GLU A 156 -4.29 24.11 -49.64
N LEU A 157 -3.63 23.31 -50.49
CA LEU A 157 -2.82 22.17 -50.06
C LEU A 157 -1.70 22.59 -49.09
N PHE A 158 -1.00 23.69 -49.39
CA PHE A 158 0.03 24.23 -48.51
C PHE A 158 -0.55 24.65 -47.15
N ALA A 159 -1.66 25.40 -47.15
CA ALA A 159 -2.31 25.83 -45.92
C ALA A 159 -2.80 24.66 -45.06
N ARG A 160 -3.33 23.59 -45.69
CA ARG A 160 -3.78 22.38 -44.98
C ARG A 160 -2.63 21.57 -44.41
N ARG A 161 -1.51 21.45 -45.12
CA ARG A 161 -0.30 20.80 -44.59
C ARG A 161 0.25 21.53 -43.37
N GLN A 162 0.30 22.86 -43.42
CA GLN A 162 0.70 23.66 -42.27
C GLN A 162 -0.26 23.45 -41.08
N SER A 163 -1.58 23.45 -41.32
CA SER A 163 -2.56 23.17 -40.27
C SER A 163 -2.44 21.74 -39.70
N LEU A 164 -2.02 20.76 -40.50
CA LEU A 164 -1.77 19.40 -40.03
C LEU A 164 -0.53 19.36 -39.12
N GLU A 165 0.55 20.04 -39.49
CA GLU A 165 1.75 20.19 -38.65
C GLU A 165 1.40 20.83 -37.30
N ASP A 166 0.59 21.89 -37.30
CA ASP A 166 0.12 22.53 -36.07
C ASP A 166 -0.70 21.56 -35.18
N LEU A 167 -1.59 20.76 -35.78
CA LEU A 167 -2.37 19.74 -35.05
C LEU A 167 -1.48 18.64 -34.46
N GLN A 168 -0.47 18.19 -35.21
CA GLN A 168 0.49 17.19 -34.73
C GLN A 168 1.30 17.73 -33.54
N GLN A 169 1.70 19.00 -33.59
CA GLN A 169 2.41 19.62 -32.47
C GLN A 169 1.53 19.69 -31.22
N ILE A 170 0.27 20.13 -31.36
CA ILE A 170 -0.68 20.17 -30.24
C ILE A 170 -0.90 18.77 -29.65
N TYR A 171 -1.00 17.74 -30.49
CA TYR A 171 -1.12 16.36 -30.03
C TYR A 171 0.08 15.92 -29.19
N LEU A 172 1.31 16.19 -29.65
CA LEU A 172 2.53 15.84 -28.90
C LEU A 172 2.65 16.60 -27.57
N ASP A 173 2.24 17.87 -27.55
CA ASP A 173 2.22 18.68 -26.34
C ASP A 173 1.22 18.11 -25.32
N GLN A 174 0.02 17.71 -25.77
CA GLN A 174 -0.97 17.07 -24.90
C GLN A 174 -0.57 15.67 -24.45
N GLU A 175 0.13 14.90 -25.27
CA GLU A 175 0.69 13.60 -24.86
C GLU A 175 1.69 13.79 -23.72
N THR A 176 2.53 14.84 -23.79
CA THR A 176 3.46 15.19 -22.73
C THR A 176 2.72 15.60 -21.45
N GLU A 177 1.66 16.40 -21.56
CA GLU A 177 0.81 16.78 -20.42
C GLU A 177 0.14 15.58 -19.77
N TYR A 178 -0.40 14.66 -20.57
CA TYR A 178 -1.00 13.41 -20.09
C TYR A 178 0.01 12.58 -19.27
N GLN A 179 1.24 12.42 -19.75
CA GLN A 179 2.27 11.69 -19.01
C GLN A 179 2.63 12.38 -17.68
N ARG A 180 2.75 13.71 -17.68
CA ARG A 180 3.01 14.46 -16.44
C ARG A 180 1.89 14.30 -15.41
N LEU A 181 0.64 14.37 -15.85
CA LEU A 181 -0.51 14.16 -14.96
C LEU A 181 -0.52 12.75 -14.39
N LYS A 182 -0.17 11.75 -15.21
CA LYS A 182 -0.06 10.37 -14.76
C LYS A 182 1.04 10.20 -13.70
N GLU A 183 2.22 10.75 -13.93
CA GLU A 183 3.32 10.74 -12.95
C GLU A 183 2.91 11.44 -11.64
N SER A 184 2.20 12.56 -11.73
CA SER A 184 1.68 13.27 -10.56
C SER A 184 0.64 12.45 -9.79
N LEU A 185 -0.22 11.71 -10.48
CA LEU A 185 -1.20 10.84 -9.85
C LEU A 185 -0.51 9.65 -9.16
N ASP A 186 0.45 9.03 -9.82
CA ASP A 186 1.24 7.92 -9.24
C ASP A 186 1.99 8.38 -7.99
N ALA A 187 2.58 9.58 -8.02
CA ALA A 187 3.23 10.18 -6.85
C ALA A 187 2.26 10.48 -5.70
N GLU A 188 1.05 10.99 -6.01
CA GLU A 188 0.04 11.26 -4.98
C GLU A 188 -0.47 9.94 -4.35
N ILE A 189 -0.64 8.89 -5.14
CA ILE A 189 -1.00 7.55 -4.64
C ILE A 189 0.09 7.01 -3.70
N GLN A 190 1.36 7.19 -4.06
CA GLN A 190 2.48 6.80 -3.21
C GLN A 190 2.47 7.59 -1.88
N HIS A 191 2.22 8.89 -1.94
CA HIS A 191 2.10 9.73 -0.75
C HIS A 191 0.95 9.30 0.16
N LEU A 192 -0.21 8.91 -0.41
CA LEU A 192 -1.32 8.35 0.37
C LEU A 192 -0.89 7.11 1.16
N VAL A 193 -0.12 6.20 0.54
CA VAL A 193 0.38 4.98 1.21
C VAL A 193 1.26 5.35 2.39
N GLU A 194 2.20 6.29 2.20
CA GLU A 194 3.11 6.74 3.26
C GLU A 194 2.37 7.36 4.45
N LEU A 195 1.33 8.18 4.20
CA LEU A 195 0.50 8.76 5.27
C LEU A 195 -0.24 7.68 6.08
N TYR A 196 -0.75 6.63 5.43
CA TYR A 196 -1.39 5.52 6.14
C TYR A 196 -0.41 4.74 7.01
N GLU A 197 0.78 4.43 6.47
CA GLU A 197 1.83 3.72 7.22
C GLU A 197 2.29 4.53 8.43
N GLU A 198 2.48 5.84 8.27
CA GLU A 198 2.86 6.73 9.36
C GLU A 198 1.78 6.77 10.47
N ALA A 199 0.49 6.89 10.09
CA ALA A 199 -0.60 6.89 11.06
C ALA A 199 -0.67 5.58 11.86
N ASP A 200 -0.53 4.44 11.19
CA ASP A 200 -0.58 3.12 11.83
C ASP A 200 0.62 2.92 12.76
N GLU A 201 1.82 3.32 12.34
CA GLU A 201 3.03 3.17 13.15
C GLU A 201 2.97 4.02 14.43
N GLN A 202 2.55 5.29 14.34
CA GLN A 202 2.46 6.17 15.50
C GLN A 202 1.48 5.63 16.55
N VAL A 203 0.30 5.17 16.12
CA VAL A 203 -0.71 4.59 17.02
C VAL A 203 -0.19 3.28 17.63
N ALA A 204 0.42 2.41 16.84
CA ALA A 204 0.97 1.15 17.33
C ALA A 204 2.08 1.38 18.38
N GLN A 205 2.97 2.37 18.15
CA GLN A 205 4.01 2.73 19.11
C GLN A 205 3.41 3.26 20.43
N ALA A 206 2.40 4.12 20.37
CA ALA A 206 1.73 4.65 21.56
C ALA A 206 1.07 3.54 22.39
N ILE A 207 0.34 2.63 21.74
CA ILE A 207 -0.31 1.49 22.41
C ILE A 207 0.73 0.59 23.08
N ARG A 208 1.84 0.27 22.40
CA ARG A 208 2.92 -0.56 22.98
C ARG A 208 3.51 0.07 24.25
N ARG A 209 3.76 1.39 24.24
CA ARG A 209 4.27 2.11 25.42
C ARG A 209 3.26 2.11 26.56
N GLN A 210 1.97 2.27 26.26
CA GLN A 210 0.90 2.21 27.25
C GLN A 210 0.81 0.82 27.90
N GLN A 211 0.84 -0.26 27.11
CA GLN A 211 0.82 -1.64 27.61
C GLN A 211 2.03 -1.94 28.50
N GLN A 212 3.22 -1.52 28.09
CA GLN A 212 4.43 -1.70 28.90
C GLN A 212 4.31 -0.95 30.24
N ALA A 213 3.90 0.32 30.21
CA ALA A 213 3.74 1.13 31.43
C ALA A 213 2.67 0.55 32.36
N ALA A 214 1.56 0.03 31.81
CA ALA A 214 0.54 -0.65 32.59
C ALA A 214 1.06 -1.93 33.26
N SER A 215 1.88 -2.72 32.56
CA SER A 215 2.49 -3.93 33.13
C SER A 215 3.49 -3.59 34.26
N GLU A 216 4.29 -2.54 34.09
CA GLU A 216 5.24 -2.06 35.11
C GLU A 216 4.50 -1.56 36.35
N TYR A 217 3.38 -0.86 36.17
CA TYR A 217 2.53 -0.39 37.26
C TYR A 217 1.91 -1.55 38.04
N GLN A 218 1.35 -2.55 37.35
CA GLN A 218 0.79 -3.75 38.00
C GLN A 218 1.86 -4.53 38.78
N ALA A 219 3.05 -4.69 38.19
CA ALA A 219 4.18 -5.34 38.85
C ALA A 219 4.60 -4.58 40.12
N ALA A 220 4.71 -3.25 40.06
CA ALA A 220 5.06 -2.43 41.21
C ALA A 220 4.01 -2.51 42.33
N LEU A 221 2.72 -2.52 41.97
CA LEU A 221 1.61 -2.65 42.92
C LEU A 221 1.65 -4.00 43.66
N SER A 222 1.90 -5.09 42.91
CA SER A 222 2.12 -6.41 43.52
C SER A 222 3.38 -6.46 44.41
N GLY A 223 4.43 -5.72 44.03
CA GLY A 223 5.67 -5.61 44.80
C GLY A 223 5.47 -4.92 46.15
N VAL A 224 4.67 -3.86 46.21
CA VAL A 224 4.26 -3.20 47.47
C VAL A 224 3.49 -4.17 48.37
N GLN A 225 2.53 -4.91 47.81
CA GLN A 225 1.76 -5.88 48.58
C GLN A 225 2.64 -7.00 49.16
N GLN A 226 3.60 -7.51 48.38
CA GLN A 226 4.57 -8.50 48.87
C GLN A 226 5.54 -7.93 49.91
N ALA A 227 5.91 -6.65 49.81
CA ALA A 227 6.75 -5.99 50.80
C ALA A 227 6.03 -5.89 52.15
N HIS A 228 4.75 -5.50 52.16
CA HIS A 228 3.93 -5.49 53.36
C HIS A 228 3.78 -6.88 54.00
N LEU A 229 3.51 -7.92 53.21
CA LEU A 229 3.40 -9.28 53.72
C LEU A 229 4.71 -9.77 54.37
N ARG A 230 5.86 -9.45 53.76
CA ARG A 230 7.17 -9.80 54.33
C ARG A 230 7.46 -9.06 55.63
N GLU A 231 7.07 -7.79 55.72
CA GLU A 231 7.19 -7.01 56.95
C GLU A 231 6.30 -7.59 58.07
N GLU A 232 5.05 -7.95 57.76
CA GLU A 232 4.15 -8.62 58.71
C GLU A 232 4.71 -9.96 59.20
N GLU A 233 5.22 -10.80 58.30
CA GLU A 233 5.76 -12.11 58.65
C GLU A 233 7.02 -11.98 59.52
N ARG A 234 7.87 -10.98 59.26
CA ARG A 234 9.02 -10.68 60.11
C ARG A 234 8.60 -10.21 61.50
N ARG A 235 7.59 -9.32 61.60
CA ARG A 235 7.04 -8.91 62.90
C ARG A 235 6.52 -10.11 63.70
N ARG A 236 5.82 -11.06 63.04
CA ARG A 236 5.38 -12.30 63.67
C ARG A 236 6.55 -13.19 64.15
N GLN A 237 7.66 -13.22 63.42
CA GLN A 237 8.86 -13.96 63.82
C GLN A 237 9.59 -13.29 64.99
N GLU A 238 9.66 -11.96 65.00
CA GLU A 238 10.26 -11.16 66.08
C GLU A 238 9.44 -11.23 67.39
N GLU A 239 8.11 -11.41 67.31
CA GLU A 239 7.21 -11.56 68.47
C GLU A 239 7.16 -13.00 69.05
N ARG A 240 7.85 -13.97 68.45
CA ARG A 240 7.85 -15.37 68.92
C ARG A 240 8.87 -15.58 70.06
N PRO A 241 8.46 -16.00 71.29
CA PRO A 241 9.40 -16.22 72.39
C PRO A 241 10.36 -17.37 72.08
N GLY A 242 11.65 -17.17 72.36
CA GLY A 242 12.71 -18.13 72.09
C GLY A 242 12.49 -19.46 72.79
N ILE A 243 12.56 -20.56 72.03
CA ILE A 243 12.74 -21.91 72.57
C ILE A 243 14.01 -22.50 71.96
N THR A 244 14.90 -22.90 72.86
CA THR A 244 16.19 -23.59 72.72
C THR A 244 16.19 -24.83 71.80
N THR A 245 17.29 -25.02 71.07
CA THR A 245 17.79 -26.25 70.39
C THR A 245 18.08 -27.40 71.39
N PRO A 246 18.43 -28.67 71.01
CA PRO A 246 18.49 -29.43 69.72
C PRO A 246 17.89 -30.89 69.86
N PRO A 247 18.14 -31.96 69.06
CA PRO A 247 19.02 -32.14 67.88
C PRO A 247 18.46 -32.90 66.65
N ALA A 248 19.28 -32.84 65.59
CA ALA A 248 19.46 -33.72 64.44
C ALA A 248 18.46 -34.87 64.18
N THR A 249 17.90 -34.90 62.96
CA THR A 249 17.36 -36.13 62.36
C THR A 249 17.83 -36.27 60.91
N THR A 250 18.85 -37.11 60.78
CA THR A 250 19.02 -38.20 59.81
C THR A 250 18.50 -38.01 58.37
N THR A 251 19.47 -37.84 57.48
CA THR A 251 19.51 -38.29 56.08
C THR A 251 18.71 -39.59 55.86
N THR A 252 17.68 -39.54 55.01
CA THR A 252 17.12 -40.74 54.37
C THR A 252 17.15 -40.57 52.86
N THR A 253 18.08 -41.28 52.26
CA THR A 253 18.23 -41.53 50.83
C THR A 253 17.16 -42.54 50.37
N ARG A 254 16.38 -42.24 49.33
CA ARG A 254 15.71 -43.23 48.46
C ARG A 254 15.57 -42.65 47.04
N PRO A 255 15.52 -43.50 46.00
CA PRO A 255 16.20 -43.25 44.74
C PRO A 255 15.27 -42.78 43.62
N ARG A 256 15.95 -42.18 42.64
CA ARG A 256 15.59 -41.92 41.24
C ARG A 256 15.01 -43.14 40.51
N ALA A 257 13.90 -42.93 39.80
CA ALA A 257 13.40 -43.59 38.57
C ALA A 257 11.88 -43.27 38.46
N SER A 258 11.25 -42.91 37.35
CA SER A 258 11.62 -42.83 35.94
C SER A 258 10.66 -41.88 35.20
N THR A 259 11.17 -41.36 34.10
CA THR A 259 10.50 -40.75 32.96
C THR A 259 9.16 -41.41 32.60
N THR A 260 8.12 -40.63 32.33
CA THR A 260 7.05 -41.02 31.42
C THR A 260 6.57 -39.79 30.63
N THR A 261 7.03 -39.74 29.39
CA THR A 261 6.49 -38.96 28.28
C THR A 261 4.98 -39.17 28.19
N THR A 262 4.20 -38.10 28.28
CA THR A 262 2.77 -38.16 27.93
C THR A 262 2.63 -37.85 26.45
N THR A 263 2.30 -38.91 25.73
CA THR A 263 1.97 -38.97 24.31
C THR A 263 0.67 -38.22 24.01
N VAL A 264 0.76 -37.41 22.95
CA VAL A 264 -0.25 -37.08 21.93
C VAL A 264 -1.61 -37.78 22.10
N GLY A 265 -2.64 -36.99 22.37
CA GLY A 265 -4.05 -37.33 22.15
C GLY A 265 -4.56 -36.65 20.89
N THR A 266 -4.34 -37.29 19.74
CA THR A 266 -5.02 -36.99 18.48
C THR A 266 -6.52 -37.21 18.66
N THR A 267 -7.31 -36.15 18.59
CA THR A 267 -8.77 -36.28 18.43
C THR A 267 -9.11 -35.96 16.98
N THR A 268 -9.21 -37.03 16.19
CA THR A 268 -9.89 -37.06 14.90
C THR A 268 -11.30 -36.51 15.04
N SER A 269 -11.62 -35.44 14.33
CA SER A 269 -13.00 -35.07 14.00
C SER A 269 -13.14 -35.06 12.48
N THR A 270 -13.63 -36.18 11.97
CA THR A 270 -14.08 -36.37 10.60
C THR A 270 -15.51 -35.84 10.52
N THR A 271 -15.74 -34.69 9.87
CA THR A 271 -17.10 -34.30 9.45
C THR A 271 -17.09 -33.50 8.15
N THR A 272 -17.47 -34.19 7.06
CA THR A 272 -18.07 -33.72 5.79
C THR A 272 -17.24 -32.85 4.85
N SER A 273 -16.51 -33.52 3.93
CA SER A 273 -16.19 -32.96 2.62
C SER A 273 -17.46 -32.88 1.76
N GLN A 274 -17.82 -31.66 1.37
CA GLN A 274 -18.71 -31.41 0.25
C GLN A 274 -17.83 -31.08 -0.95
N GLY A 275 -17.24 -32.11 -1.55
CA GLY A 275 -16.52 -31.99 -2.80
C GLY A 275 -15.52 -33.12 -3.03
N ASN A 276 -15.41 -33.58 -4.27
CA ASN A 276 -14.56 -34.70 -4.73
C ASN A 276 -13.06 -34.36 -4.77
N TRP A 277 -12.59 -33.53 -3.83
CA TRP A 277 -11.25 -32.95 -3.83
C TRP A 277 -10.32 -33.77 -2.95
N SER A 278 -9.30 -34.37 -3.56
CA SER A 278 -8.17 -34.97 -2.84
C SER A 278 -6.99 -34.00 -2.85
N PHE A 279 -6.55 -33.57 -1.67
CA PHE A 279 -5.40 -32.68 -1.50
C PHE A 279 -4.13 -33.45 -1.13
N PRO A 280 -2.94 -33.02 -1.61
CA PRO A 280 -1.68 -33.61 -1.17
C PRO A 280 -1.43 -33.29 0.32
N PRO A 281 -0.66 -34.13 1.06
CA PRO A 281 -0.40 -33.90 2.48
C PRO A 281 0.16 -32.52 2.84
N ALA A 282 0.94 -31.92 1.93
CA ALA A 282 1.50 -30.58 2.10
C ALA A 282 0.44 -29.47 2.17
N VAL A 283 -0.72 -29.67 1.55
CA VAL A 283 -1.86 -28.74 1.59
C VAL A 283 -2.82 -29.15 2.70
N GLU A 284 -3.13 -30.44 2.80
CA GLU A 284 -4.12 -30.97 3.73
C GLU A 284 -3.79 -30.68 5.21
N ARG A 285 -2.50 -30.58 5.55
CA ARG A 285 -2.03 -30.16 6.89
C ARG A 285 -2.60 -28.81 7.35
N TRP A 286 -3.02 -27.93 6.43
CA TRP A 286 -3.54 -26.61 6.73
C TRP A 286 -5.05 -26.57 6.94
N ARG A 287 -5.78 -27.66 6.66
CA ARG A 287 -7.25 -27.70 6.76
C ARG A 287 -7.77 -27.20 8.10
N GLY A 288 -7.20 -27.68 9.20
CA GLY A 288 -7.64 -27.27 10.55
C GLY A 288 -7.42 -25.79 10.86
N LEU A 289 -6.47 -25.13 10.19
CA LEU A 289 -6.27 -23.69 10.32
C LEU A 289 -7.20 -22.93 9.36
N VAL A 290 -7.39 -23.42 8.14
CA VAL A 290 -8.36 -22.88 7.17
C VAL A 290 -9.79 -22.89 7.75
N GLU A 291 -10.19 -23.97 8.43
CA GLU A 291 -11.51 -24.11 9.07
C GLU A 291 -11.79 -23.06 10.16
N GLN A 292 -10.75 -22.44 10.74
CA GLN A 292 -10.92 -21.39 11.74
C GLN A 292 -11.33 -20.05 11.11
N TYR A 293 -10.92 -19.79 9.88
CA TYR A 293 -11.07 -18.49 9.23
C TYR A 293 -12.13 -18.49 8.11
N PHE A 294 -12.25 -19.60 7.39
CA PHE A 294 -13.18 -19.78 6.28
C PHE A 294 -14.49 -20.45 6.74
N PRO A 295 -15.64 -20.10 6.14
CA PRO A 295 -16.87 -20.86 6.36
C PRO A 295 -16.69 -22.28 5.82
N ALA A 296 -17.35 -23.26 6.44
CA ALA A 296 -17.22 -24.68 6.10
C ALA A 296 -17.43 -24.97 4.59
N SER A 297 -18.33 -24.23 3.94
CA SER A 297 -18.62 -24.36 2.50
C SER A 297 -17.46 -23.92 1.59
N ARG A 298 -16.44 -23.22 2.11
CA ARG A 298 -15.30 -22.69 1.34
C ARG A 298 -13.97 -23.30 1.73
N VAL A 299 -13.93 -24.25 2.67
CA VAL A 299 -12.68 -24.87 3.14
C VAL A 299 -11.99 -25.61 2.00
N ASP A 300 -12.71 -26.44 1.26
CA ASP A 300 -12.15 -27.17 0.12
C ASP A 300 -11.73 -26.22 -1.02
N GLU A 301 -12.47 -25.14 -1.24
CA GLU A 301 -12.07 -24.08 -2.20
C GLU A 301 -10.75 -23.43 -1.79
N ALA A 302 -10.60 -23.07 -0.51
CA ALA A 302 -9.40 -22.44 0.02
C ALA A 302 -8.17 -23.34 -0.11
N LEU A 303 -8.32 -24.64 0.18
CA LEU A 303 -7.26 -25.63 -0.02
C LEU A 303 -6.91 -25.81 -1.50
N ALA A 304 -7.88 -25.73 -2.41
CA ALA A 304 -7.63 -25.79 -3.84
C ALA A 304 -6.87 -24.57 -4.36
N ILE A 305 -7.21 -23.35 -3.88
CA ILE A 305 -6.45 -22.13 -4.19
C ILE A 305 -5.03 -22.25 -3.65
N MET A 306 -4.85 -22.57 -2.36
CA MET A 306 -3.53 -22.73 -1.73
C MET A 306 -2.65 -23.74 -2.47
N ARG A 307 -3.23 -24.85 -2.92
CA ARG A 307 -2.52 -25.84 -3.75
C ARG A 307 -2.00 -25.23 -5.06
N CYS A 308 -2.79 -24.39 -5.71
CA CYS A 308 -2.44 -23.77 -6.98
C CYS A 308 -1.42 -22.63 -6.80
N GLU A 309 -1.55 -21.85 -5.72
CA GLU A 309 -0.70 -20.68 -5.45
C GLU A 309 0.68 -21.10 -4.94
N SER A 310 0.77 -21.93 -3.89
CA SER A 310 2.06 -22.29 -3.27
C SER A 310 2.32 -23.79 -3.14
N GLY A 311 1.33 -24.64 -3.45
CA GLY A 311 1.43 -26.07 -3.16
C GLY A 311 1.38 -26.41 -1.67
N GLY A 312 0.98 -25.47 -0.81
CA GLY A 312 0.95 -25.63 0.65
C GLY A 312 2.27 -25.28 1.34
N ASP A 313 3.21 -24.64 0.63
CA ASP A 313 4.45 -24.12 1.20
C ASP A 313 4.22 -22.72 1.79
N PRO A 314 4.41 -22.51 3.10
CA PRO A 314 4.27 -21.20 3.73
C PRO A 314 5.43 -20.26 3.41
N ASP A 315 6.59 -20.77 2.98
CA ASP A 315 7.79 -20.00 2.67
C ASP A 315 7.92 -19.70 1.17
N ALA A 316 6.87 -20.01 0.37
CA ALA A 316 6.88 -19.80 -1.07
C ALA A 316 7.00 -18.31 -1.43
N LEU A 317 7.98 -17.98 -2.27
CA LEU A 317 8.21 -16.64 -2.80
C LEU A 317 8.33 -16.69 -4.33
N ASN A 318 7.55 -15.85 -5.01
CA ASN A 318 7.67 -15.66 -6.44
C ASN A 318 8.73 -14.60 -6.77
N PRO A 319 9.86 -14.93 -7.40
CA PRO A 319 10.97 -14.00 -7.62
C PRO A 319 10.68 -12.90 -8.66
N TYR A 320 9.56 -12.98 -9.40
CA TYR A 320 9.20 -12.00 -10.42
C TYR A 320 8.19 -10.96 -9.94
N SER A 321 7.39 -11.30 -8.94
CA SER A 321 6.28 -10.45 -8.46
C SER A 321 6.30 -10.21 -6.96
N ASP A 322 7.26 -10.82 -6.25
CA ASP A 322 7.38 -10.85 -4.79
C ASP A 322 6.12 -11.36 -4.07
N ALA A 323 5.27 -12.10 -4.78
CA ALA A 323 4.13 -12.77 -4.18
C ALA A 323 4.60 -13.82 -3.16
N ALA A 324 4.03 -13.80 -1.96
CA ALA A 324 4.57 -14.56 -0.83
C ALA A 324 3.50 -15.36 -0.05
N GLY A 325 3.95 -16.49 0.49
CA GLY A 325 3.19 -17.35 1.41
C GLY A 325 2.13 -18.22 0.76
N LEU A 326 1.26 -18.79 1.59
CA LEU A 326 0.29 -19.84 1.22
C LEU A 326 -0.69 -19.41 0.11
N PHE A 327 -1.14 -18.16 0.14
CA PHE A 327 -2.06 -17.57 -0.85
C PHE A 327 -1.37 -16.59 -1.82
N GLN A 328 -0.03 -16.58 -1.86
CA GLN A 328 0.78 -15.77 -2.78
C GLN A 328 0.32 -14.31 -2.86
N PHE A 329 0.33 -13.63 -1.71
CA PHE A 329 -0.02 -12.22 -1.65
C PHE A 329 1.09 -11.36 -2.26
N LEU A 330 0.74 -10.48 -3.20
CA LEU A 330 1.63 -9.40 -3.64
C LEU A 330 1.94 -8.45 -2.48
N PRO A 331 3.14 -7.85 -2.41
CA PRO A 331 3.52 -6.97 -1.30
C PRO A 331 2.52 -5.84 -1.03
N SER A 332 2.06 -5.15 -2.07
CA SER A 332 1.07 -4.06 -1.95
C SER A 332 -0.30 -4.54 -1.46
N THR A 333 -0.71 -5.75 -1.85
CA THR A 333 -1.97 -6.33 -1.39
C THR A 333 -1.84 -6.81 0.06
N TRP A 334 -0.70 -7.41 0.41
CA TRP A 334 -0.40 -7.84 1.78
C TRP A 334 -0.46 -6.68 2.77
N ALA A 335 0.25 -5.59 2.44
CA ALA A 335 0.36 -4.38 3.26
C ALA A 335 -1.02 -3.81 3.65
N THR A 336 -2.02 -3.94 2.77
CA THR A 336 -3.38 -3.45 3.05
C THR A 336 -4.31 -4.51 3.64
N THR A 337 -4.07 -5.79 3.36
CA THR A 337 -4.98 -6.89 3.72
C THR A 337 -4.70 -7.41 5.13
N ALA A 338 -3.43 -7.65 5.46
CA ALA A 338 -3.05 -8.26 6.73
C ALA A 338 -3.45 -7.41 7.95
N PRO A 339 -3.24 -6.08 7.97
CA PRO A 339 -3.74 -5.23 9.06
C PRO A 339 -5.25 -5.34 9.25
N LYS A 340 -6.01 -5.32 8.15
CA LYS A 340 -7.48 -5.39 8.21
C LYS A 340 -8.01 -6.76 8.63
N ALA A 341 -7.22 -7.81 8.41
CA ALA A 341 -7.48 -9.15 8.91
C ALA A 341 -7.09 -9.34 10.39
N GLY A 342 -6.48 -8.33 11.04
CA GLY A 342 -6.03 -8.39 12.43
C GLY A 342 -4.55 -8.74 12.61
N PHE A 343 -3.75 -8.67 11.54
CA PHE A 343 -2.35 -9.09 11.49
C PHE A 343 -1.41 -7.98 10.93
N PRO A 344 -1.37 -6.77 11.52
CA PRO A 344 -0.69 -5.61 10.93
C PRO A 344 0.82 -5.77 10.75
N ASP A 345 1.49 -6.55 11.60
CA ASP A 345 2.95 -6.75 11.57
C ASP A 345 3.35 -8.17 11.15
N ALA A 346 2.40 -8.96 10.66
CA ALA A 346 2.68 -10.34 10.30
C ALA A 346 3.42 -10.41 8.96
N SER A 347 4.43 -11.27 8.91
CA SER A 347 5.06 -11.66 7.66
C SER A 347 4.04 -12.36 6.75
N PRO A 348 4.07 -12.16 5.42
CA PRO A 348 3.27 -12.97 4.49
C PRO A 348 3.64 -14.47 4.56
N PHE A 349 4.80 -14.81 5.12
CA PHE A 349 5.21 -16.19 5.38
C PHE A 349 4.64 -16.77 6.69
N ASP A 350 4.00 -15.95 7.54
CA ASP A 350 3.24 -16.45 8.68
C ASP A 350 1.94 -17.12 8.18
N ALA A 351 1.85 -18.44 8.38
CA ALA A 351 0.79 -19.23 7.81
C ALA A 351 -0.61 -18.83 8.31
N GLU A 352 -0.73 -18.48 9.60
CA GLU A 352 -2.00 -18.10 10.19
C GLU A 352 -2.45 -16.74 9.67
N ALA A 353 -1.57 -15.75 9.70
CA ALA A 353 -1.85 -14.43 9.14
C ALA A 353 -2.20 -14.53 7.65
N ASN A 354 -1.50 -15.37 6.88
CA ASN A 354 -1.72 -15.51 5.45
C ASN A 354 -3.10 -16.12 5.15
N ILE A 355 -3.48 -17.20 5.85
CA ILE A 355 -4.79 -17.84 5.75
C ILE A 355 -5.90 -16.87 6.19
N ALA A 356 -5.73 -16.19 7.32
CA ALA A 356 -6.71 -15.25 7.86
C ALA A 356 -6.93 -14.06 6.92
N SER A 357 -5.85 -13.54 6.34
CA SER A 357 -5.87 -12.44 5.36
C SER A 357 -6.60 -12.84 4.08
N ALA A 358 -6.37 -14.07 3.60
CA ALA A 358 -7.10 -14.59 2.45
C ALA A 358 -8.62 -14.72 2.74
N ALA A 359 -8.98 -15.22 3.92
CA ALA A 359 -10.38 -15.31 4.34
C ALA A 359 -11.04 -13.92 4.45
N TRP A 360 -10.34 -12.96 5.04
CA TRP A 360 -10.81 -11.58 5.15
C TRP A 360 -11.03 -10.94 3.78
N LEU A 361 -10.05 -11.07 2.87
CA LEU A 361 -10.13 -10.46 1.54
C LEU A 361 -11.26 -11.06 0.71
N GLY A 362 -11.47 -12.37 0.80
CA GLY A 362 -12.61 -13.03 0.15
C GLY A 362 -13.95 -12.51 0.67
N LYS A 363 -14.12 -12.40 2.00
CA LYS A 363 -15.32 -11.82 2.63
C LYS A 363 -15.52 -10.36 2.22
N ARG A 364 -14.44 -9.59 2.11
CA ARG A 364 -14.47 -8.19 1.68
C ARG A 364 -15.00 -8.04 0.26
N TYR A 365 -14.60 -8.91 -0.67
CA TYR A 365 -15.14 -8.92 -2.04
C TYR A 365 -16.60 -9.35 -2.08
N GLU A 366 -16.96 -10.41 -1.36
CA GLU A 366 -18.35 -10.87 -1.26
C GLU A 366 -19.28 -9.76 -0.73
N ALA A 367 -18.84 -8.99 0.27
CA ALA A 367 -19.57 -7.84 0.78
C ALA A 367 -19.76 -6.70 -0.24
N LEU A 368 -18.92 -6.63 -1.28
CA LEU A 368 -19.07 -5.70 -2.41
C LEU A 368 -19.97 -6.26 -3.53
N GLY A 369 -20.53 -7.46 -3.36
CA GLY A 369 -21.27 -8.16 -4.42
C GLY A 369 -20.37 -8.79 -5.48
N GLU A 370 -19.07 -8.92 -5.19
CA GLU A 370 -18.08 -9.49 -6.11
C GLU A 370 -17.84 -10.97 -5.81
N TYR A 371 -17.23 -11.68 -6.76
CA TYR A 371 -16.85 -13.07 -6.57
C TYR A 371 -15.79 -13.20 -5.46
N PHE A 372 -16.01 -14.11 -4.50
CA PHE A 372 -15.14 -14.27 -3.32
C PHE A 372 -13.66 -14.49 -3.67
N TRP A 373 -13.36 -15.30 -4.69
CA TRP A 373 -11.99 -15.58 -5.13
C TRP A 373 -11.48 -14.62 -6.21
N ARG A 374 -12.10 -13.43 -6.38
CA ARG A 374 -11.75 -12.46 -7.43
C ARG A 374 -10.28 -12.06 -7.44
N ALA A 375 -9.62 -12.00 -6.27
CA ALA A 375 -8.22 -11.62 -6.17
C ALA A 375 -7.26 -12.64 -6.80
N TRP A 376 -7.64 -13.93 -6.82
CA TRP A 376 -6.73 -15.02 -7.19
C TRP A 376 -6.96 -15.45 -8.63
N SER A 377 -5.90 -15.50 -9.42
CA SER A 377 -5.93 -16.08 -10.77
C SER A 377 -6.18 -17.58 -10.72
N CYS A 378 -5.69 -18.25 -9.67
CA CYS A 378 -5.93 -19.67 -9.40
C CYS A 378 -7.40 -20.01 -9.15
N ARG A 379 -8.32 -19.04 -9.05
CA ARG A 379 -9.78 -19.31 -9.03
C ARG A 379 -10.27 -20.17 -10.19
N ARG A 380 -9.53 -20.21 -11.30
CA ARG A 380 -9.78 -21.10 -12.45
C ARG A 380 -9.81 -22.59 -12.08
N VAL A 381 -9.17 -22.99 -10.98
CA VAL A 381 -9.16 -24.40 -10.55
C VAL A 381 -10.49 -24.82 -9.92
N LEU A 382 -11.33 -23.86 -9.52
CA LEU A 382 -12.61 -24.08 -8.85
C LEU A 382 -13.79 -24.28 -9.80
N GLN A 383 -13.55 -24.23 -11.12
CA GLN A 383 -14.58 -24.26 -12.17
C GLN A 383 -14.74 -25.63 -12.81
#